data_AF-A0A0U5IHE9-F1
#
_entry.id   AF-A0A0U5IHE9-F1
#
_cell.length_a   1.000
_cell.length_b   1.000
_cell.length_c   1.000
_cell.angle_alpha   90.00
_cell.angle_beta   90.00
_cell.angle_gamma   90.00
#
_symmetry.space_group_name_H-M   'P 1'
#
loop_
_entity.id
_entity.type
_entity.pdbx_description
1 polymer ?
#
loop_
_entity_poly.entity_id
_entity_poly.type
_entity_poly.pdbx_seq_one_letter_code
_entity_poly.pdbx_strand_id
1 'polypeptide(L)'
;MTGVSATAGLTLRETLEHARCPRYQTLTENAFELALMSLSDRLKLLGQLPTGSATGLDDAYRVARRSLMICLPIRVRRLLARRDRRLIIEPEGSTARLFLATGEEREPVGALELDATVPLPEIARTGQERSPTRVLMLPHEDILTRSVSLPAQVRANLPQVIRYELDRLSPFQAGDVLYDFIAKPGPKGASRLNVDLALCRRDLAETWVKRLRDAGAPIDRIAWEGAWSSANLLPLAERPKRRLALFSLDKLLWAATVLLIAVVLVGPVWQQKRIADALDAEVRSARVEAVAVDDLRQELERARLGSTAVLQQKSDAPNILVLLRELSDRIPDDTWIQTLDYNNGQVELRGESGQATALIALLEQAPGIDEVSFRSPVTQVPQTGKERFNISMRFSRARDE
;
A
#
# COMPACT_ATOMS: atom_id res chain seq x y z
N MET A 1 -9.00 -23.19 -87.78
CA MET A 1 -10.00 -23.99 -87.04
C MET A 1 -9.23 -24.80 -86.01
N THR A 2 -9.08 -24.26 -84.79
CA THR A 2 -9.85 -24.65 -83.58
C THR A 2 -9.57 -26.10 -83.18
N GLY A 3 -9.01 -26.47 -82.03
CA GLY A 3 -8.55 -25.70 -80.88
C GLY A 3 -8.21 -26.66 -79.71
N VAL A 4 -7.56 -26.07 -78.69
CA VAL A 4 -7.71 -26.36 -77.25
C VAL A 4 -6.86 -27.48 -76.62
N SER A 5 -5.85 -26.99 -75.89
CA SER A 5 -5.08 -27.59 -74.79
C SER A 5 -5.93 -28.00 -73.57
N ALA A 6 -5.27 -28.80 -72.70
CA ALA A 6 -5.46 -28.92 -71.25
C ALA A 6 -6.25 -30.15 -70.77
N THR A 7 -5.52 -31.21 -70.39
CA THR A 7 -6.05 -32.29 -69.54
C THR A 7 -4.91 -32.93 -68.73
N ALA A 8 -4.37 -32.18 -67.78
CA ALA A 8 -3.49 -32.69 -66.72
C ALA A 8 -3.59 -31.72 -65.53
N GLY A 9 -4.70 -31.79 -64.80
CA GLY A 9 -4.98 -30.86 -63.70
C GLY A 9 -6.37 -31.07 -63.13
N LEU A 10 -6.71 -32.29 -62.71
CA LEU A 10 -8.02 -32.60 -62.14
C LEU A 10 -7.99 -33.89 -61.30
N THR A 11 -7.03 -34.02 -60.37
CA THR A 11 -7.07 -35.05 -59.30
C THR A 11 -6.38 -34.60 -58.01
N LEU A 12 -6.36 -33.30 -57.73
CA LEU A 12 -5.78 -32.74 -56.49
C LEU A 12 -6.67 -31.69 -55.81
N ARG A 13 -7.93 -31.57 -56.27
CA ARG A 13 -8.90 -30.58 -55.77
C ARG A 13 -10.02 -31.17 -54.91
N GLU A 14 -10.12 -32.49 -54.79
CA GLU A 14 -11.22 -33.17 -54.08
C GLU A 14 -10.88 -33.68 -52.66
N THR A 15 -9.63 -33.57 -52.19
CA THR A 15 -9.26 -34.00 -50.82
C THR A 15 -9.06 -32.86 -49.82
N LEU A 16 -9.27 -31.60 -50.23
CA LEU A 16 -9.15 -30.42 -49.34
C LEU A 16 -10.50 -29.89 -48.81
N GLU A 17 -11.61 -30.59 -49.01
CA GLU A 17 -12.95 -30.09 -48.66
C GLU A 17 -13.60 -30.70 -47.39
N HIS A 18 -12.89 -31.56 -46.63
CA HIS A 18 -13.48 -32.23 -45.45
C HIS A 18 -12.95 -31.82 -44.07
N ALA A 19 -12.33 -30.65 -43.93
CA ALA A 19 -11.90 -30.12 -42.62
C ALA A 19 -12.38 -28.69 -42.31
N ARG A 20 -13.57 -28.29 -42.81
CA ARG A 20 -14.26 -27.08 -42.31
C ARG A 20 -15.16 -27.43 -41.12
N CYS A 21 -14.59 -27.35 -39.91
CA CYS A 21 -15.37 -27.30 -38.68
C CYS A 21 -16.05 -25.91 -38.54
N PRO A 22 -17.39 -25.82 -38.36
CA PRO A 22 -18.14 -24.57 -38.33
C PRO A 22 -18.22 -23.96 -36.92
N ARG A 23 -17.09 -23.86 -36.20
CA ARG A 23 -17.06 -23.30 -34.83
C ARG A 23 -16.11 -22.12 -34.64
N TYR A 24 -15.44 -21.67 -35.70
CA TYR A 24 -14.35 -20.68 -35.62
C TYR A 24 -14.60 -19.37 -36.39
N GLN A 25 -15.79 -19.16 -36.94
CA GLN A 25 -16.11 -17.94 -37.71
C GLN A 25 -16.61 -16.75 -36.87
N THR A 26 -16.94 -16.96 -35.58
CA THR A 26 -17.49 -15.89 -34.72
C THR A 26 -16.43 -15.09 -33.95
N LEU A 27 -15.13 -15.42 -34.06
CA LEU A 27 -14.06 -14.70 -33.35
C LEU A 27 -13.38 -13.61 -34.19
N THR A 28 -13.60 -13.56 -35.51
CA THR A 28 -12.98 -12.54 -36.38
C THR A 28 -13.77 -11.24 -36.46
N GLU A 29 -15.09 -11.24 -36.20
CA GLU A 29 -15.88 -10.00 -36.15
C GLU A 29 -15.73 -9.22 -34.83
N ASN A 30 -15.44 -9.90 -33.71
CA ASN A 30 -15.24 -9.24 -32.42
C ASN A 30 -13.87 -8.54 -32.28
N ALA A 31 -12.93 -8.74 -33.22
CA ALA A 31 -11.60 -8.15 -33.16
C ALA A 31 -11.59 -6.63 -33.38
N PHE A 32 -12.61 -6.08 -34.05
CA PHE A 32 -12.73 -4.63 -34.30
C PHE A 32 -13.42 -3.89 -33.15
N GLU A 33 -14.43 -4.50 -32.50
CA GLU A 33 -15.07 -3.93 -31.30
C GLU A 33 -14.11 -3.90 -30.08
N LEU A 34 -13.23 -4.89 -29.95
CA LEU A 34 -12.23 -4.94 -28.87
C LEU A 34 -11.17 -3.83 -28.94
N ALA A 35 -11.04 -3.13 -30.07
CA ALA A 35 -10.10 -2.03 -30.25
C ALA A 35 -10.60 -0.70 -29.64
N LEU A 36 -11.92 -0.57 -29.42
CA LEU A 36 -12.56 0.65 -28.91
C LEU A 36 -12.91 0.58 -27.41
N MET A 37 -12.82 -0.59 -26.78
CA MET A 37 -13.17 -0.78 -25.38
C MET A 37 -12.16 -0.10 -24.43
N SER A 38 -12.70 0.77 -23.58
CA SER A 38 -12.01 1.42 -22.46
C SER A 38 -11.37 0.38 -21.53
N LEU A 39 -10.21 0.75 -20.94
CA LEU A 39 -9.45 -0.07 -19.99
C LEU A 39 -10.32 -0.53 -18.79
N SER A 40 -11.38 0.22 -18.49
CA SER A 40 -12.39 -0.11 -17.48
C SER A 40 -13.26 -1.32 -17.83
N ASP A 41 -13.65 -1.51 -19.10
CA ASP A 41 -14.45 -2.67 -19.52
C ASP A 41 -13.60 -3.94 -19.61
N ARG A 42 -12.32 -3.79 -19.94
CA ARG A 42 -11.35 -4.90 -19.87
C ARG A 42 -11.12 -5.39 -18.45
N LEU A 43 -11.25 -4.51 -17.46
CA LEU A 43 -11.21 -4.85 -16.02
C LEU A 43 -12.48 -5.55 -15.55
N LYS A 44 -13.65 -5.23 -16.10
CA LYS A 44 -14.92 -5.93 -15.79
C LYS A 44 -14.93 -7.38 -16.30
N LEU A 45 -14.32 -7.66 -17.45
CA LEU A 45 -14.13 -9.01 -17.97
C LEU A 45 -13.28 -9.91 -17.04
N LEU A 46 -12.44 -9.30 -16.20
CA LEU A 46 -11.61 -9.99 -15.21
C LEU A 46 -12.46 -10.60 -14.07
N GLY A 47 -13.66 -10.05 -13.82
CA GLY A 47 -14.63 -10.58 -12.85
C GLY A 47 -15.47 -11.77 -13.35
N GLN A 48 -15.39 -12.12 -14.63
CA GLN A 48 -16.19 -13.20 -15.26
C GLN A 48 -15.39 -14.47 -15.57
N LEU A 49 -14.09 -14.51 -15.27
CA LEU A 49 -13.29 -15.72 -15.44
C LEU A 49 -13.68 -16.77 -14.38
N PRO A 50 -13.85 -18.05 -14.74
CA PRO A 50 -14.22 -19.09 -13.80
C PRO A 50 -13.15 -19.17 -12.70
N THR A 51 -13.54 -18.89 -11.47
CA THR A 51 -12.78 -19.13 -10.25
C THR A 51 -12.72 -20.64 -9.99
N GLY A 52 -12.06 -21.37 -10.89
CA GLY A 52 -11.64 -22.74 -10.61
C GLY A 52 -10.73 -22.68 -9.40
N SER A 53 -11.09 -23.42 -8.34
CA SER A 53 -10.37 -23.47 -7.07
C SER A 53 -8.89 -23.76 -7.30
N ALA A 54 -8.05 -22.73 -7.15
CA ALA A 54 -6.60 -22.84 -7.30
C ALA A 54 -6.08 -23.71 -6.16
N THR A 55 -5.60 -24.92 -6.48
CA THR A 55 -5.08 -25.87 -5.47
C THR A 55 -3.56 -25.73 -5.24
N GLY A 56 -2.92 -24.69 -5.81
CA GLY A 56 -1.51 -24.37 -5.58
C GLY A 56 -1.06 -23.02 -6.15
N LEU A 57 0.09 -22.52 -5.67
CA LEU A 57 0.74 -21.28 -6.12
C LEU A 57 1.04 -21.26 -7.63
N ASP A 58 1.38 -22.41 -8.21
CA ASP A 58 1.67 -22.54 -9.64
C ASP A 58 0.42 -22.39 -10.53
N ASP A 59 -0.75 -22.80 -10.04
CA ASP A 59 -2.02 -22.63 -10.75
C ASP A 59 -2.52 -21.19 -10.68
N ALA A 60 -2.39 -20.55 -9.52
CA ALA A 60 -2.65 -19.12 -9.37
C ALA A 60 -1.73 -18.30 -10.30
N TYR A 61 -0.44 -18.69 -10.39
CA TYR A 61 0.51 -18.08 -11.31
C TYR A 61 0.12 -18.26 -12.79
N ARG A 62 -0.34 -19.45 -13.19
CA ARG A 62 -0.81 -19.71 -14.58
C ARG A 62 -2.05 -18.91 -14.95
N VAL A 63 -3.04 -18.83 -14.05
CA VAL A 63 -4.27 -18.07 -14.27
C VAL A 63 -3.97 -16.58 -14.32
N ALA A 64 -3.20 -16.05 -13.37
CA ALA A 64 -2.79 -14.65 -13.35
C ALA A 64 -1.99 -14.27 -14.61
N ARG A 65 -1.07 -15.15 -15.06
CA ARG A 65 -0.30 -14.95 -16.30
C ARG A 65 -1.20 -14.88 -17.54
N ARG A 66 -2.21 -15.74 -17.65
CA ARG A 66 -3.18 -15.70 -18.76
C ARG A 66 -4.00 -14.42 -18.75
N SER A 67 -4.51 -14.01 -17.59
CA SER A 67 -5.28 -12.76 -17.45
C SER A 67 -4.42 -11.52 -17.75
N LEU A 68 -3.18 -11.49 -17.27
CA LEU A 68 -2.22 -10.41 -17.58
C LEU A 68 -1.87 -10.30 -19.07
N MET A 69 -1.75 -11.43 -19.77
CA MET A 69 -1.51 -11.46 -21.22
C MET A 69 -2.68 -10.88 -22.03
N ILE A 70 -3.91 -10.98 -21.52
CA ILE A 70 -5.12 -10.41 -22.13
C ILE A 70 -5.20 -8.90 -21.89
N CYS A 71 -4.76 -8.43 -20.72
CA CYS A 71 -4.74 -7.02 -20.37
C CYS A 71 -3.56 -6.24 -20.97
N LEU A 72 -2.58 -6.93 -21.56
CA LEU A 72 -1.38 -6.29 -22.11
C LEU A 72 -1.69 -5.55 -23.43
N PRO A 73 -1.19 -4.32 -23.65
CA PRO A 73 -1.39 -3.60 -24.90
C PRO A 73 -0.90 -4.41 -26.10
N ILE A 74 -1.62 -4.36 -27.24
CA ILE A 74 -1.28 -5.10 -28.47
C ILE A 74 0.17 -4.87 -28.92
N ARG A 75 0.71 -3.66 -28.69
CA ARG A 75 2.12 -3.31 -28.98
C ARG A 75 3.09 -4.16 -28.16
N VAL A 76 2.81 -4.35 -26.87
CA VAL A 76 3.64 -5.13 -25.94
C VAL A 76 3.46 -6.63 -26.19
N ARG A 77 2.24 -7.09 -26.49
CA ARG A 77 1.99 -8.48 -26.90
C ARG A 77 2.74 -8.87 -28.17
N ARG A 78 2.75 -7.99 -29.19
CA ARG A 78 3.55 -8.18 -30.42
C ARG A 78 5.05 -8.12 -30.15
N LEU A 79 5.50 -7.25 -29.25
CA LEU A 79 6.92 -7.17 -28.86
C LEU A 79 7.39 -8.43 -28.11
N LEU A 80 6.55 -8.99 -27.22
CA LEU A 80 6.80 -10.25 -26.53
C LEU A 80 6.76 -11.44 -27.50
N ALA A 81 5.79 -11.49 -28.41
CA ALA A 81 5.70 -12.53 -29.45
C ALA A 81 6.95 -12.52 -30.36
N ARG A 82 7.47 -11.33 -30.70
CA ARG A 82 8.73 -11.17 -31.45
C ARG A 82 9.98 -11.61 -30.66
N ARG A 83 9.89 -11.72 -29.33
CA ARG A 83 10.99 -12.18 -28.47
C ARG A 83 10.94 -13.70 -28.25
N ASP A 84 9.75 -14.30 -28.29
CA ASP A 84 9.50 -15.75 -28.26
C ASP A 84 9.50 -16.40 -29.66
N ARG A 85 10.39 -15.94 -30.55
CA ARG A 85 10.59 -16.63 -31.83
C ARG A 85 11.16 -18.02 -31.56
N ARG A 86 10.48 -19.05 -32.04
CA ARG A 86 10.95 -20.44 -31.95
C ARG A 86 11.16 -20.98 -33.35
N LEU A 87 12.31 -21.56 -33.62
CA LEU A 87 12.55 -22.29 -34.85
C LEU A 87 12.23 -23.75 -34.56
N ILE A 88 11.10 -24.22 -35.08
CA ILE A 88 10.66 -25.60 -34.97
C ILE A 88 11.28 -26.36 -36.14
N ILE A 89 11.94 -27.46 -35.83
CA ILE A 89 12.57 -28.37 -36.79
C ILE A 89 11.79 -29.69 -36.70
N GLU A 90 11.00 -30.00 -37.71
CA GLU A 90 10.20 -31.23 -37.79
C GLU A 90 10.90 -32.19 -38.76
N PRO A 91 11.52 -33.29 -38.29
CA PRO A 91 12.15 -34.27 -39.14
C PRO A 91 11.11 -35.17 -39.83
N GLU A 92 11.29 -35.37 -41.12
CA GLU A 92 10.53 -36.24 -42.02
C GLU A 92 11.54 -37.13 -42.75
N GLY A 93 11.94 -38.22 -42.08
CA GLY A 93 12.99 -39.11 -42.56
C GLY A 93 14.37 -38.42 -42.65
N SER A 94 14.92 -38.34 -43.86
CA SER A 94 16.23 -37.73 -44.15
C SER A 94 16.18 -36.19 -44.33
N THR A 95 14.98 -35.62 -44.33
CA THR A 95 14.75 -34.18 -44.48
C THR A 95 14.06 -33.63 -43.24
N ALA A 96 14.23 -32.35 -42.92
CA ALA A 96 13.54 -31.69 -41.83
C ALA A 96 12.93 -30.38 -42.32
N ARG A 97 11.65 -30.18 -42.05
CA ARG A 97 10.96 -28.92 -42.35
C ARG A 97 11.22 -27.93 -41.22
N LEU A 98 11.53 -26.69 -41.60
CA LEU A 98 11.82 -25.59 -40.69
C LEU A 98 10.62 -24.65 -40.64
N PHE A 99 10.06 -24.47 -39.46
CA PHE A 99 8.99 -23.50 -39.20
C PHE A 99 9.47 -22.44 -38.21
N LEU A 100 9.23 -21.17 -38.53
CA LEU A 100 9.37 -20.08 -37.59
C LEU A 100 8.03 -19.87 -36.90
N ALA A 101 7.96 -20.23 -35.63
CA ALA A 101 6.82 -19.93 -34.79
C ALA A 101 7.01 -18.58 -34.09
N THR A 102 6.06 -17.66 -34.30
CA THR A 102 5.99 -16.35 -33.61
C THR A 102 4.67 -16.28 -32.87
N GLY A 103 4.64 -16.72 -31.61
CA GLY A 103 3.38 -16.91 -30.89
C GLY A 103 2.65 -18.17 -31.36
N GLU A 104 1.44 -18.03 -31.90
CA GLU A 104 0.62 -19.16 -32.41
C GLU A 104 0.74 -19.37 -33.93
N GLU A 105 1.25 -18.38 -34.66
CA GLU A 105 1.47 -18.47 -36.10
C GLU A 105 2.76 -19.24 -36.41
N ARG A 106 2.68 -20.16 -37.39
CA ARG A 106 3.82 -20.93 -37.92
C ARG A 106 4.02 -20.57 -39.38
N GLU A 107 5.20 -20.04 -39.70
CA GLU A 107 5.58 -19.72 -41.08
C GLU A 107 6.65 -20.70 -41.57
N PRO A 108 6.49 -21.35 -42.74
CA PRO A 108 7.52 -22.23 -43.30
C PRO A 108 8.72 -21.39 -43.75
N VAL A 109 9.91 -21.74 -43.25
CA VAL A 109 11.18 -21.04 -43.55
C VAL A 109 11.98 -21.79 -44.60
N GLY A 110 11.84 -23.11 -44.67
CA GLY A 110 12.56 -23.95 -45.63
C GLY A 110 12.63 -25.41 -45.19
N ALA A 111 13.45 -26.20 -45.88
CA ALA A 111 13.77 -27.57 -45.53
C ALA A 111 15.28 -27.73 -45.34
N LEU A 112 15.69 -28.70 -44.51
CA LEU A 112 17.06 -29.05 -44.19
C LEU A 112 17.26 -30.54 -44.43
N GLU A 113 18.22 -30.92 -45.24
CA GLU A 113 18.60 -32.33 -45.40
C GLU A 113 19.69 -32.72 -44.40
N LEU A 114 19.63 -33.95 -43.90
CA LEU A 114 20.62 -34.54 -43.00
C LEU A 114 22.02 -34.57 -43.63
N ASP A 115 22.09 -35.03 -44.88
CA ASP A 115 23.37 -35.33 -45.57
C ASP A 115 23.89 -34.17 -46.43
N ALA A 116 23.06 -33.16 -46.71
CA ALA A 116 23.47 -32.07 -47.58
C ALA A 116 24.29 -31.04 -46.80
N THR A 117 25.40 -30.58 -47.39
CA THR A 117 26.21 -29.42 -46.94
C THR A 117 25.48 -28.09 -47.16
N VAL A 118 24.14 -28.10 -47.28
CA VAL A 118 23.37 -26.89 -47.45
C VAL A 118 23.52 -26.04 -46.19
N PRO A 119 23.97 -24.78 -46.33
CA PRO A 119 24.05 -23.88 -45.20
C PRO A 119 22.65 -23.68 -44.60
N LEU A 120 22.54 -23.80 -43.27
CA LEU A 120 21.33 -23.43 -42.55
C LEU A 120 20.85 -22.03 -43.01
N PRO A 121 19.53 -21.81 -43.17
CA PRO A 121 19.00 -20.48 -43.46
C PRO A 121 19.57 -19.45 -42.47
N GLU A 122 19.90 -18.24 -42.91
CA GLU A 122 20.54 -17.21 -42.07
C GLU A 122 19.80 -16.93 -40.74
N ILE A 123 18.47 -17.18 -40.74
CA ILE A 123 17.57 -17.06 -39.59
C ILE A 123 17.90 -18.08 -38.48
N ALA A 124 18.46 -19.25 -38.83
CA ALA A 124 18.91 -20.26 -37.88
C ALA A 124 20.33 -19.96 -37.33
N ARG A 125 21.14 -19.19 -38.09
CA ARG A 125 22.54 -18.86 -37.78
C ARG A 125 22.74 -17.53 -37.04
N THR A 126 21.72 -16.69 -36.93
CA THR A 126 21.88 -15.33 -36.38
C THR A 126 22.41 -15.38 -34.94
N GLY A 127 23.48 -14.64 -34.66
CA GLY A 127 24.28 -14.71 -33.44
C GLY A 127 23.54 -14.55 -32.10
N GLN A 128 24.22 -15.06 -31.07
CA GLN A 128 23.88 -15.39 -29.67
C GLN A 128 22.86 -14.53 -28.89
N GLU A 129 22.52 -13.33 -29.36
CA GLU A 129 21.68 -12.37 -28.62
C GLU A 129 20.25 -12.22 -29.16
N ARG A 130 19.98 -12.65 -30.41
CA ARG A 130 18.64 -12.55 -31.04
C ARG A 130 18.16 -13.84 -31.71
N SER A 131 18.91 -14.93 -31.60
CA SER A 131 18.53 -16.21 -32.20
C SER A 131 17.21 -16.73 -31.61
N PRO A 132 16.30 -17.24 -32.46
CA PRO A 132 15.10 -17.92 -31.98
C PRO A 132 15.48 -19.17 -31.17
N THR A 133 14.61 -19.57 -30.24
CA THR A 133 14.78 -20.84 -29.51
C THR A 133 14.57 -21.99 -30.49
N ARG A 134 15.57 -22.85 -30.69
CA ARG A 134 15.52 -23.96 -31.63
C ARG A 134 14.94 -25.20 -30.95
N VAL A 135 13.83 -25.68 -31.48
CA VAL A 135 13.09 -26.82 -30.94
C VAL A 135 13.06 -27.92 -31.99
N LEU A 136 13.68 -29.06 -31.71
CA LEU A 136 13.48 -30.28 -32.50
C LEU A 136 12.13 -30.88 -32.09
N MET A 137 11.23 -31.02 -33.04
CA MET A 137 9.88 -31.53 -32.83
C MET A 137 9.80 -32.92 -33.45
N LEU A 138 9.89 -33.94 -32.62
CA LEU A 138 9.82 -35.33 -33.07
C LEU A 138 8.36 -35.72 -33.34
N PRO A 139 8.12 -36.58 -34.36
CA PRO A 139 6.79 -37.10 -34.61
C PRO A 139 6.35 -38.00 -33.45
N HIS A 140 5.03 -38.14 -33.26
CA HIS A 140 4.49 -38.93 -32.15
C HIS A 140 4.90 -40.41 -32.21
N GLU A 141 5.12 -40.94 -33.43
CA GLU A 141 5.49 -42.34 -33.67
C GLU A 141 6.86 -42.74 -33.13
N ASP A 142 7.78 -41.78 -33.00
CA ASP A 142 9.13 -42.00 -32.48
C ASP A 142 9.19 -42.00 -30.94
N ILE A 143 8.04 -41.82 -30.27
CA ILE A 143 7.97 -41.62 -28.83
C ILE A 143 7.05 -42.63 -28.17
N LEU A 144 7.65 -43.39 -27.27
CA LEU A 144 6.95 -44.29 -26.38
C LEU A 144 6.52 -43.54 -25.12
N THR A 145 5.22 -43.33 -24.96
CA THR A 145 4.64 -42.78 -23.73
C THR A 145 4.08 -43.89 -22.84
N ARG A 146 4.37 -43.82 -21.53
CA ARG A 146 3.86 -44.77 -20.53
C ARG A 146 3.51 -44.06 -19.23
N SER A 147 2.41 -44.47 -18.61
CA SER A 147 2.04 -44.03 -17.26
C SER A 147 2.46 -45.09 -16.23
N VAL A 148 3.20 -44.68 -15.22
CA VAL A 148 3.75 -45.55 -14.16
C VAL A 148 3.28 -45.07 -12.80
N SER A 149 2.98 -46.00 -11.89
CA SER A 149 2.56 -45.70 -10.52
C SER A 149 3.67 -46.02 -9.52
N LEU A 150 4.30 -44.99 -8.96
CA LEU A 150 5.40 -45.10 -8.00
C LEU A 150 4.93 -44.82 -6.57
N PRO A 151 5.65 -45.28 -5.52
CA PRO A 151 5.35 -44.91 -4.14
C PRO A 151 5.47 -43.39 -3.93
N ALA A 152 4.57 -42.78 -3.14
CA ALA A 152 4.57 -41.32 -2.95
C ALA A 152 5.84 -40.78 -2.28
N GLN A 153 6.57 -41.61 -1.53
CA GLN A 153 7.84 -41.28 -0.87
C GLN A 153 8.94 -40.90 -1.89
N VAL A 154 8.84 -41.41 -3.11
CA VAL A 154 9.80 -41.16 -4.19
C VAL A 154 9.70 -39.73 -4.74
N ARG A 155 8.62 -39.00 -4.44
CA ARG A 155 8.36 -37.66 -5.00
C ARG A 155 9.55 -36.69 -4.88
N ALA A 156 10.30 -36.72 -3.77
CA ALA A 156 11.45 -35.84 -3.57
C ALA A 156 12.65 -36.19 -4.49
N ASN A 157 12.85 -37.47 -4.78
CA ASN A 157 13.99 -38.00 -5.55
C ASN A 157 13.53 -38.70 -6.84
N LEU A 158 12.43 -38.22 -7.43
CA LEU A 158 11.82 -38.82 -8.61
C LEU A 158 12.79 -38.97 -9.81
N PRO A 159 13.65 -37.98 -10.14
CA PRO A 159 14.59 -38.13 -11.26
C PRO A 159 15.55 -39.31 -11.10
N GLN A 160 16.01 -39.56 -9.87
CA GLN A 160 16.95 -40.63 -9.58
C GLN A 160 16.26 -41.99 -9.64
N VAL A 161 15.04 -42.11 -9.10
CA VAL A 161 14.28 -43.37 -9.16
C VAL A 161 13.87 -43.73 -10.58
N ILE A 162 13.38 -42.76 -11.37
CA ILE A 162 13.06 -43.00 -12.78
C ILE A 162 14.30 -43.47 -13.54
N ARG A 163 15.49 -42.91 -13.26
CA ARG A 163 16.73 -43.34 -13.89
C ARG A 163 17.09 -44.80 -13.58
N TYR A 164 16.88 -45.27 -12.35
CA TYR A 164 17.15 -46.66 -11.96
C TYR A 164 16.09 -47.65 -12.45
N GLU A 165 14.83 -47.22 -12.53
CA GLU A 165 13.75 -48.05 -13.04
C GLU A 165 13.65 -48.01 -14.57
N LEU A 166 14.47 -47.19 -15.25
CA LEU A 166 14.37 -46.97 -16.69
C LEU A 166 14.53 -48.27 -17.48
N ASP A 167 15.49 -49.12 -17.12
CA ASP A 167 15.72 -50.42 -17.78
C ASP A 167 14.55 -51.40 -17.61
N ARG A 168 13.71 -51.22 -16.58
CA ARG A 168 12.51 -52.03 -16.33
C ARG A 168 11.27 -51.45 -17.00
N LEU A 169 11.24 -50.13 -17.17
CA LEU A 169 10.09 -49.39 -17.73
C LEU A 169 10.21 -49.19 -19.25
N SER A 170 11.42 -49.29 -19.78
CA SER A 170 11.79 -49.11 -21.18
C SER A 170 12.12 -50.46 -21.83
N PRO A 171 11.72 -50.68 -23.09
CA PRO A 171 12.24 -51.81 -23.89
C PRO A 171 13.70 -51.62 -24.34
N PHE A 172 14.29 -50.46 -24.08
CA PHE A 172 15.65 -50.08 -24.44
C PHE A 172 16.49 -49.79 -23.19
N GLN A 173 17.80 -49.93 -23.29
CA GLN A 173 18.76 -49.64 -22.22
C GLN A 173 18.80 -48.14 -21.88
N ALA A 174 19.03 -47.80 -20.61
CA ALA A 174 19.07 -46.42 -20.14
C ALA A 174 20.07 -45.51 -20.88
N GLY A 175 21.16 -46.06 -21.42
CA GLY A 175 22.15 -45.32 -22.19
C GLY A 175 21.65 -44.87 -23.57
N ASP A 176 20.79 -45.67 -24.19
CA ASP A 176 20.36 -45.51 -25.58
C ASP A 176 19.03 -44.75 -25.72
N VAL A 177 18.55 -44.16 -24.63
CA VAL A 177 17.25 -43.49 -24.57
C VAL A 177 17.37 -42.07 -24.07
N LEU A 178 16.60 -41.18 -24.68
CA LEU A 178 16.25 -39.87 -24.17
C LEU A 178 14.89 -39.96 -23.48
N TYR A 179 14.79 -39.44 -22.26
CA TYR A 179 13.57 -39.54 -21.49
C TYR A 179 13.23 -38.22 -20.80
N ASP A 180 11.93 -37.98 -20.64
CA ASP A 180 11.38 -36.91 -19.82
C ASP A 180 10.14 -37.44 -19.10
N PHE A 181 9.81 -36.84 -17.96
CA PHE A 181 8.69 -37.28 -17.15
C PHE A 181 7.95 -36.12 -16.49
N ILE A 182 6.65 -36.33 -16.27
CA ILE A 182 5.80 -35.39 -15.53
C ILE A 182 4.97 -36.13 -14.49
N ALA A 183 5.02 -35.65 -13.25
CA ALA A 183 4.16 -36.16 -12.19
C ALA A 183 2.74 -35.59 -12.35
N LYS A 184 1.74 -36.47 -12.42
CA LYS A 184 0.34 -36.05 -12.46
C LYS A 184 -0.11 -35.54 -11.08
N PRO A 185 -0.88 -34.45 -11.01
CA PRO A 185 -1.49 -34.02 -9.76
C PRO A 185 -2.40 -35.11 -9.22
N GLY A 186 -2.33 -35.35 -7.91
CA GLY A 186 -3.15 -36.33 -7.21
C GLY A 186 -3.55 -35.79 -5.82
N PRO A 187 -4.52 -36.43 -5.15
CA PRO A 187 -5.00 -35.98 -3.85
C PRO A 187 -3.87 -35.91 -2.82
N LYS A 188 -3.91 -34.91 -1.94
CA LYS A 188 -2.92 -34.73 -0.86
C LYS A 188 -2.98 -35.96 0.07
N GLY A 189 -1.83 -36.61 0.29
CA GLY A 189 -1.74 -37.83 1.11
C GLY A 189 -1.94 -39.14 0.34
N ALA A 190 -2.06 -39.12 -0.99
CA ALA A 190 -2.10 -40.34 -1.78
C ALA A 190 -0.86 -41.22 -1.53
N SER A 191 -1.07 -42.54 -1.38
CA SER A 191 0.00 -43.51 -1.16
C SER A 191 0.85 -43.78 -2.41
N ARG A 192 0.30 -43.49 -3.60
CA ARG A 192 0.97 -43.65 -4.89
C ARG A 192 0.95 -42.36 -5.69
N LEU A 193 2.02 -42.17 -6.47
CA LEU A 193 2.24 -41.07 -7.40
C LEU A 193 2.15 -41.60 -8.83
N ASN A 194 1.27 -41.02 -9.64
CA ASN A 194 1.20 -41.33 -11.06
C ASN A 194 2.16 -40.42 -11.84
N VAL A 195 3.00 -41.02 -12.67
CA VAL A 195 4.03 -40.34 -13.45
C VAL A 195 3.87 -40.75 -14.90
N ASP A 196 3.75 -39.77 -15.79
CA ASP A 196 3.86 -40.02 -17.22
C ASP A 196 5.32 -39.92 -17.64
N LEU A 197 5.79 -40.93 -18.36
CA LEU A 197 7.14 -41.08 -18.86
C LEU A 197 7.08 -41.09 -20.38
N ALA A 198 7.89 -40.25 -21.03
CA ALA A 198 8.08 -40.25 -22.47
C ALA A 198 9.52 -40.69 -22.77
N LEU A 199 9.67 -41.61 -23.72
CA LEU A 199 10.92 -42.24 -24.10
C LEU A 199 11.11 -42.09 -25.62
N CYS A 200 12.30 -41.72 -26.04
CA CYS A 200 12.72 -41.69 -27.44
C CYS A 200 14.09 -42.34 -27.57
N ARG A 201 14.33 -43.11 -28.64
CA ARG A 201 15.67 -43.66 -28.89
C ARG A 201 16.66 -42.53 -29.17
N ARG A 202 17.86 -42.63 -28.60
CA ARG A 202 18.88 -41.59 -28.67
C ARG A 202 19.38 -41.37 -30.09
N ASP A 203 19.53 -42.42 -30.88
CA ASP A 203 20.04 -42.37 -32.26
C ASP A 203 19.18 -41.51 -33.21
N LEU A 204 17.86 -41.56 -33.07
CA LEU A 204 16.92 -40.75 -33.86
C LEU A 204 17.13 -39.25 -33.65
N ALA A 205 17.32 -38.82 -32.41
CA ALA A 205 17.51 -37.41 -32.08
C ALA A 205 18.98 -36.96 -32.22
N GLU A 206 19.95 -37.82 -31.88
CA GLU A 206 21.36 -37.48 -31.83
C GLU A 206 21.91 -37.09 -33.20
N THR A 207 21.42 -37.72 -34.27
CA THR A 207 21.82 -37.41 -35.64
C THR A 207 21.49 -35.95 -36.00
N TRP A 208 20.27 -35.50 -35.69
CA TRP A 208 19.86 -34.12 -35.88
C TRP A 208 20.58 -33.15 -34.93
N VAL A 209 20.77 -33.54 -33.67
CA VAL A 209 21.51 -32.72 -32.69
C VAL A 209 22.94 -32.46 -33.15
N LYS A 210 23.65 -33.48 -33.67
CA LYS A 210 25.00 -33.34 -34.23
C LYS A 210 24.99 -32.44 -35.46
N ARG A 211 24.12 -32.71 -36.43
CA ARG A 211 24.01 -31.92 -37.67
C ARG A 211 23.81 -30.42 -37.41
N LEU A 212 22.94 -30.08 -36.45
CA LEU A 212 22.67 -28.68 -36.08
C LEU A 212 23.79 -28.06 -35.25
N ARG A 213 24.46 -28.85 -34.39
CA ARG A 213 25.66 -28.41 -33.66
C ARG A 213 26.79 -28.06 -34.61
N ASP A 214 27.08 -28.91 -35.59
CA ASP A 214 28.14 -28.71 -36.59
C ASP A 214 27.84 -27.52 -37.50
N ALA A 215 26.56 -27.24 -37.72
CA ALA A 215 26.11 -26.06 -38.46
C ALA A 215 26.13 -24.74 -37.66
N GLY A 216 26.59 -24.77 -36.40
CA GLY A 216 26.70 -23.60 -35.52
C GLY A 216 25.38 -23.19 -34.85
N ALA A 217 24.35 -24.03 -34.91
CA ALA A 217 23.01 -23.73 -34.39
C ALA A 217 22.51 -24.84 -33.46
N PRO A 218 23.07 -24.99 -32.24
CA PRO A 218 22.73 -26.10 -31.34
C PRO A 218 21.24 -26.07 -30.94
N ILE A 219 20.62 -27.25 -30.88
CA ILE A 219 19.22 -27.42 -30.47
C ILE A 219 19.06 -27.06 -28.99
N ASP A 220 18.05 -26.24 -28.66
CA ASP A 220 17.79 -25.80 -27.29
C ASP A 220 16.84 -26.76 -26.55
N ARG A 221 15.95 -27.43 -27.28
CA ARG A 221 14.90 -28.30 -26.74
C ARG A 221 14.52 -29.39 -27.73
N ILE A 222 14.24 -30.58 -27.22
CA ILE A 222 13.60 -31.67 -27.98
C ILE A 222 12.20 -31.88 -27.42
N ALA A 223 11.18 -31.65 -28.24
CA ALA A 223 9.77 -31.80 -27.91
C ALA A 223 9.09 -32.72 -28.94
N TRP A 224 7.80 -32.97 -28.77
CA TRP A 224 7.03 -33.85 -29.67
C TRP A 224 5.57 -33.46 -29.81
N GLU A 225 4.91 -34.07 -30.79
CA GLU A 225 3.48 -33.89 -31.00
C GLU A 225 2.65 -34.44 -29.83
N GLY A 226 1.86 -33.57 -29.20
CA GLY A 226 1.10 -33.91 -28.00
C GLY A 226 1.91 -33.87 -26.69
N ALA A 227 3.12 -33.31 -26.72
CA ALA A 227 3.95 -33.16 -25.53
C ALA A 227 3.29 -32.27 -24.45
N TRP A 228 3.62 -32.53 -23.18
CA TRP A 228 3.23 -31.64 -22.08
C TRP A 228 3.96 -30.29 -22.16
N SER A 229 3.38 -29.25 -21.55
CA SER A 229 3.86 -27.86 -21.69
C SER A 229 5.33 -27.60 -21.32
N SER A 230 5.92 -28.43 -20.46
CA SER A 230 7.30 -28.34 -19.99
C SER A 230 8.23 -29.40 -20.59
N ALA A 231 7.77 -30.14 -21.61
CA ALA A 231 8.48 -31.29 -22.15
C ALA A 231 9.85 -30.92 -22.73
N ASN A 232 10.88 -31.67 -22.35
CA ASN A 232 12.20 -31.57 -22.94
C ASN A 232 13.01 -32.87 -22.79
N LEU A 233 13.10 -33.63 -23.88
CA LEU A 233 13.89 -34.87 -23.95
C LEU A 233 15.42 -34.61 -23.96
N LEU A 234 15.86 -33.37 -24.16
CA LEU A 234 17.29 -33.03 -24.19
C LEU A 234 17.90 -33.17 -22.77
N PRO A 235 18.95 -33.99 -22.59
CA PRO A 235 19.60 -34.19 -21.29
C PRO A 235 20.10 -32.88 -20.70
N LEU A 236 20.01 -32.70 -19.38
CA LEU A 236 20.42 -31.45 -18.71
C LEU A 236 21.88 -31.07 -19.00
N ALA A 237 22.76 -32.05 -19.22
CA ALA A 237 24.18 -31.83 -19.52
C ALA A 237 24.42 -31.24 -20.93
N GLU A 238 23.53 -31.51 -21.88
CA GLU A 238 23.67 -31.09 -23.28
C GLU A 238 22.91 -29.79 -23.59
N ARG A 239 22.13 -29.28 -22.63
CA ARG A 239 21.38 -28.04 -22.79
C ARG A 239 22.35 -26.86 -22.92
N PRO A 240 22.22 -26.04 -23.99
CA PRO A 240 23.08 -24.87 -24.13
C PRO A 240 22.88 -23.93 -22.95
N LYS A 241 23.99 -23.56 -22.29
CA LYS A 241 24.02 -22.56 -21.21
C LYS A 241 23.80 -21.17 -21.81
N ARG A 242 22.56 -20.84 -22.17
CA ARG A 242 22.22 -19.47 -22.56
C ARG A 242 22.42 -18.60 -21.32
N ARG A 243 23.17 -17.49 -21.44
CA ARG A 243 23.17 -16.44 -20.40
C ARG A 243 21.71 -16.10 -20.18
N LEU A 244 21.19 -16.48 -19.01
CA LEU A 244 19.91 -15.99 -18.52
C LEU A 244 20.00 -14.48 -18.66
N ALA A 245 19.20 -13.90 -19.55
CA ALA A 245 19.06 -12.45 -19.61
C ALA A 245 18.81 -12.02 -18.16
N LEU A 246 19.70 -11.18 -17.61
CA LEU A 246 19.81 -10.91 -16.17
C LEU A 246 18.49 -10.48 -15.51
N PHE A 247 17.49 -10.15 -16.32
CA PHE A 247 16.12 -9.96 -15.93
C PHE A 247 15.23 -10.94 -16.71
N SER A 248 14.89 -12.07 -16.08
CA SER A 248 13.74 -12.87 -16.51
C SER A 248 12.56 -11.90 -16.57
N LEU A 249 12.03 -11.65 -17.77
CA LEU A 249 10.93 -10.71 -17.99
C LEU A 249 9.74 -11.00 -17.07
N ASP A 250 9.58 -12.27 -16.68
CA ASP A 250 8.63 -12.74 -15.68
C ASP A 250 8.82 -12.06 -14.31
N LYS A 251 10.06 -11.82 -13.87
CA LYS A 251 10.38 -11.09 -12.64
C LYS A 251 10.13 -9.60 -12.77
N LEU A 252 10.40 -9.02 -13.94
CA LEU A 252 10.11 -7.61 -14.23
C LEU A 252 8.60 -7.34 -14.27
N LEU A 253 7.83 -8.24 -14.87
CA LEU A 253 6.37 -8.17 -14.93
C LEU A 253 5.75 -8.31 -13.53
N TRP A 254 6.31 -9.19 -12.70
CA TRP A 254 5.95 -9.32 -11.30
C TRP A 254 6.27 -8.04 -10.50
N ALA A 255 7.46 -7.48 -10.67
CA ALA A 255 7.85 -6.22 -10.04
C ALA A 255 6.91 -5.07 -10.45
N ALA A 256 6.54 -4.99 -11.73
CA ALA A 256 5.59 -3.99 -12.22
C ALA A 256 4.18 -4.19 -11.63
N THR A 257 3.74 -5.44 -11.45
CA THR A 257 2.44 -5.76 -10.85
C THR A 257 2.42 -5.40 -9.36
N VAL A 258 3.47 -5.74 -8.62
CA VAL A 258 3.62 -5.35 -7.20
C VAL A 258 3.67 -3.84 -7.06
N LEU A 259 4.38 -3.14 -7.96
CA LEU A 259 4.43 -1.68 -7.98
C LEU A 259 3.04 -1.08 -8.21
N LEU A 260 2.27 -1.62 -9.16
CA LEU A 260 0.89 -1.18 -9.42
C LEU A 260 -0.02 -1.38 -8.21
N ILE A 261 0.08 -2.54 -7.55
CA ILE A 261 -0.65 -2.83 -6.31
C ILE A 261 -0.25 -1.85 -5.21
N ALA A 262 1.05 -1.56 -5.06
CA ALA A 262 1.55 -0.59 -4.09
C ALA A 262 1.02 0.82 -4.37
N VAL A 263 0.94 1.25 -5.65
CA VAL A 263 0.37 2.55 -6.03
C VAL A 263 -1.12 2.62 -5.67
N VAL A 264 -1.88 1.55 -5.92
CA VAL A 264 -3.32 1.49 -5.60
C VAL A 264 -3.57 1.48 -4.09
N LEU A 265 -2.72 0.82 -3.29
CA LEU A 265 -2.86 0.76 -1.84
C LEU A 265 -2.35 2.01 -1.12
N VAL A 266 -1.20 2.55 -1.54
CA VAL A 266 -0.52 3.67 -0.85
C VAL A 266 -1.02 5.03 -1.35
N GLY A 267 -1.43 5.13 -2.61
CA GLY A 267 -1.95 6.37 -3.22
C GLY A 267 -3.11 7.00 -2.43
N PRO A 268 -4.19 6.26 -2.10
CA PRO A 268 -5.31 6.79 -1.34
C PRO A 268 -4.93 7.27 0.06
N VAL A 269 -4.00 6.58 0.73
CA VAL A 269 -3.52 6.94 2.07
C VAL A 269 -2.74 8.26 2.04
N TRP A 270 -1.95 8.48 0.99
CA TRP A 270 -1.27 9.76 0.76
C TRP A 270 -2.24 10.90 0.44
N GLN A 271 -3.31 10.59 -0.30
CA GLN A 271 -4.34 11.56 -0.66
C GLN A 271 -5.15 12.01 0.56
N GLN A 272 -5.47 11.08 1.46
CA GLN A 272 -6.16 11.38 2.72
C GLN A 272 -5.31 12.27 3.65
N LYS A 273 -3.99 12.03 3.73
CA LYS A 273 -3.10 12.91 4.51
C LYS A 273 -3.11 14.36 4.02
N ARG A 274 -3.04 14.59 2.70
CA ARG A 274 -3.07 15.95 2.15
C ARG A 274 -4.38 16.68 2.43
N ILE A 275 -5.50 15.98 2.45
CA ILE A 275 -6.81 16.56 2.78
C ILE A 275 -6.87 16.90 4.27
N ALA A 276 -6.36 16.03 5.14
CA ALA A 276 -6.29 16.30 6.58
C ALA A 276 -5.39 17.50 6.90
N ASP A 277 -4.21 17.59 6.28
CA ASP A 277 -3.29 18.73 6.46
C ASP A 277 -3.89 20.06 5.98
N ALA A 278 -4.73 20.03 4.93
CA ALA A 278 -5.44 21.20 4.44
C ALA A 278 -6.53 21.68 5.42
N LEU A 279 -7.30 20.75 6.00
CA LEU A 279 -8.30 21.10 7.03
C LEU A 279 -7.64 21.63 8.31
N ASP A 280 -6.51 21.05 8.73
CA ASP A 280 -5.77 21.51 9.90
C ASP A 280 -5.16 22.90 9.71
N ALA A 281 -4.83 23.28 8.48
CA ALA A 281 -4.38 24.64 8.18
C ALA A 281 -5.53 25.65 8.33
N GLU A 282 -6.73 25.31 7.86
CA GLU A 282 -7.91 26.17 7.92
C GLU A 282 -8.44 26.35 9.36
N VAL A 283 -8.41 25.28 10.17
CA VAL A 283 -8.72 25.35 11.61
C VAL A 283 -7.70 26.21 12.36
N ARG A 284 -6.41 26.12 12.02
CA ARG A 284 -5.36 26.94 12.64
C ARG A 284 -5.54 28.43 12.33
N SER A 285 -5.90 28.80 11.10
CA SER A 285 -6.19 30.21 10.78
C SER A 285 -7.38 30.76 11.56
N ALA A 286 -8.46 29.98 11.71
CA ALA A 286 -9.62 30.42 12.49
C ALA A 286 -9.32 30.54 14.00
N ARG A 287 -8.42 29.69 14.53
CA ARG A 287 -8.02 29.73 15.94
C ARG A 287 -7.15 30.95 16.28
N VAL A 288 -6.32 31.42 15.35
CA VAL A 288 -5.49 32.62 15.53
C VAL A 288 -6.36 33.87 15.67
N GLU A 289 -7.47 33.96 14.92
CA GLU A 289 -8.42 35.08 15.03
C GLU A 289 -9.20 35.06 16.35
N ALA A 290 -9.57 33.86 16.84
CA ALA A 290 -10.27 33.72 18.13
C ALA A 290 -9.40 34.09 19.34
N VAL A 291 -8.10 33.77 19.31
CA VAL A 291 -7.15 34.15 20.38
C VAL A 291 -6.98 35.67 20.47
N ALA A 292 -6.97 36.36 19.33
CA ALA A 292 -6.89 37.83 19.29
C ALA A 292 -8.11 38.54 19.91
N VAL A 293 -9.30 37.92 19.83
CA VAL A 293 -10.53 38.46 20.44
C VAL A 293 -10.53 38.29 21.97
N ASP A 294 -9.93 37.21 22.47
CA ASP A 294 -9.88 36.92 23.91
C ASP A 294 -8.92 37.86 24.65
N ASP A 295 -7.78 38.20 24.04
CA ASP A 295 -6.82 39.18 24.58
C ASP A 295 -7.46 40.58 24.69
N LEU A 296 -8.24 41.00 23.68
CA LEU A 296 -8.91 42.30 23.69
C LEU A 296 -10.00 42.38 24.77
N ARG A 297 -10.72 41.27 25.01
CA ARG A 297 -11.72 41.19 26.09
C ARG A 297 -11.07 41.30 27.47
N GLN A 298 -9.94 40.64 27.68
CA GLN A 298 -9.20 40.74 28.95
C GLN A 298 -8.66 42.16 29.20
N GLU A 299 -8.21 42.87 28.16
CA GLU A 299 -7.73 44.25 28.30
C GLU A 299 -8.88 45.21 28.68
N LEU A 300 -10.06 44.99 28.11
CA LEU A 300 -11.28 45.75 28.42
C LEU A 300 -11.81 45.47 29.84
N GLU A 301 -11.71 44.23 30.31
CA GLU A 301 -12.04 43.87 31.69
C GLU A 301 -11.05 44.45 32.71
N ARG A 302 -9.75 44.46 32.42
CA ARG A 302 -8.73 45.11 33.27
C ARG A 302 -8.96 46.61 33.37
N ALA A 303 -9.31 47.28 32.26
CA ALA A 303 -9.64 48.70 32.26
C ALA A 303 -10.94 49.02 33.03
N ARG A 304 -11.94 48.12 32.97
CA ARG A 304 -13.19 48.27 33.74
C ARG A 304 -12.97 48.11 35.26
N LEU A 305 -12.18 47.13 35.68
CA LEU A 305 -11.91 46.88 37.10
C LEU A 305 -11.08 48.00 37.76
N GLY A 306 -10.21 48.68 37.00
CA GLY A 306 -9.45 49.85 37.49
C GLY A 306 -10.33 51.07 37.81
N SER A 307 -11.42 51.29 37.08
CA SER A 307 -12.31 52.45 37.28
C SER A 307 -13.24 52.30 38.49
N THR A 308 -13.67 51.09 38.82
CA THR A 308 -14.62 50.86 39.93
C THR A 308 -13.96 50.98 41.31
N ALA A 309 -12.69 50.57 41.44
CA ALA A 309 -11.94 50.67 42.69
C ALA A 309 -11.71 52.14 43.13
N VAL A 310 -11.49 53.04 42.16
CA VAL A 310 -11.28 54.48 42.43
C VAL A 310 -12.57 55.17 42.89
N LEU A 311 -13.74 54.73 42.39
CA LEU A 311 -15.04 55.26 42.79
C LEU A 311 -15.40 54.86 44.23
N GLN A 312 -15.09 53.63 44.66
CA GLN A 312 -15.29 53.19 46.04
C GLN A 312 -14.44 53.98 47.04
N GLN A 313 -13.17 54.24 46.75
CA GLN A 313 -12.32 55.02 47.65
C GLN A 313 -12.75 56.49 47.79
N LYS A 314 -13.41 57.05 46.78
CA LYS A 314 -14.03 58.39 46.86
C LYS A 314 -15.32 58.41 47.68
N SER A 315 -15.94 57.24 47.89
CA SER A 315 -17.22 57.09 48.60
C SER A 315 -17.06 57.01 50.12
N ASP A 316 -15.87 56.67 50.62
CA ASP A 316 -15.58 56.54 52.07
C ASP A 316 -15.14 57.85 52.73
N ALA A 317 -14.62 58.81 51.96
CA ALA A 317 -14.20 60.14 52.44
C ALA A 317 -15.29 61.01 53.12
N PRO A 318 -16.59 60.93 52.79
CA PRO A 318 -17.63 61.70 53.47
C PRO A 318 -17.87 61.27 54.93
N ASN A 319 -17.60 60.02 55.29
CA ASN A 319 -17.92 59.49 56.63
C ASN A 319 -16.96 59.99 57.73
N ILE A 320 -15.67 60.18 57.41
CA ILE A 320 -14.70 60.69 58.40
C ILE A 320 -14.96 62.16 58.76
N LEU A 321 -15.45 62.96 57.81
CA LEU A 321 -15.76 64.37 58.06
C LEU A 321 -16.95 64.54 59.01
N VAL A 322 -17.96 63.67 58.89
CA VAL A 322 -19.11 63.66 59.81
C VAL A 322 -18.68 63.22 61.20
N LEU A 323 -17.86 62.17 61.31
CA LEU A 323 -17.29 61.74 62.59
C LEU A 323 -16.49 62.86 63.28
N LEU A 324 -15.60 63.54 62.54
CA LEU A 324 -14.81 64.64 63.09
C LEU A 324 -15.69 65.79 63.59
N ARG A 325 -16.79 66.07 62.89
CA ARG A 325 -17.76 67.08 63.31
C ARG A 325 -18.46 66.69 64.62
N GLU A 326 -19.01 65.47 64.69
CA GLU A 326 -19.69 65.00 65.91
C GLU A 326 -18.76 64.96 67.13
N LEU A 327 -17.49 64.61 66.91
CA LEU A 327 -16.47 64.66 67.96
C LEU A 327 -16.14 66.10 68.37
N SER A 328 -16.02 67.03 67.41
CA SER A 328 -15.69 68.42 67.71
C SER A 328 -16.81 69.13 68.48
N ASP A 329 -18.07 68.82 68.20
CA ASP A 329 -19.23 69.48 68.83
C ASP A 329 -19.51 68.97 70.25
N ARG A 330 -19.08 67.75 70.60
CA ARG A 330 -19.46 67.06 71.85
C ARG A 330 -18.34 66.88 72.85
N ILE A 331 -17.08 67.00 72.42
CA ILE A 331 -15.93 66.85 73.32
C ILE A 331 -15.84 68.10 74.21
N PRO A 332 -15.74 67.93 75.54
CA PRO A 332 -15.59 69.06 76.44
C PRO A 332 -14.27 69.81 76.24
N ASP A 333 -14.25 71.11 76.49
CA ASP A 333 -13.07 71.97 76.34
C ASP A 333 -11.86 71.54 77.19
N ASP A 334 -12.06 70.70 78.21
CA ASP A 334 -11.02 70.17 79.08
C ASP A 334 -10.31 68.92 78.52
N THR A 335 -10.71 68.44 77.34
CA THR A 335 -10.29 67.17 76.74
C THR A 335 -9.40 67.39 75.51
N TRP A 336 -8.22 66.78 75.51
CA TRP A 336 -7.23 66.89 74.44
C TRP A 336 -7.03 65.55 73.74
N ILE A 337 -7.33 65.48 72.44
CA ILE A 337 -7.06 64.29 71.62
C ILE A 337 -5.65 64.37 71.03
N GLN A 338 -4.85 63.33 71.24
CA GLN A 338 -3.50 63.18 70.70
C GLN A 338 -3.48 62.34 69.42
N THR A 339 -4.36 61.35 69.33
CA THR A 339 -4.43 60.46 68.16
C THR A 339 -5.86 60.03 67.93
N LEU A 340 -6.29 60.14 66.67
CA LEU A 340 -7.57 59.64 66.17
C LEU A 340 -7.26 58.74 64.98
N ASP A 341 -7.60 57.47 65.10
CA ASP A 341 -7.47 56.47 64.04
C ASP A 341 -8.87 56.02 63.60
N TYR A 342 -9.10 55.99 62.29
CA TYR A 342 -10.37 55.56 61.69
C TYR A 342 -10.10 54.47 60.67
N ASN A 343 -10.64 53.28 60.93
CA ASN A 343 -10.50 52.13 60.04
C ASN A 343 -11.86 51.44 59.85
N ASN A 344 -12.47 51.62 58.66
CA ASN A 344 -13.71 50.96 58.24
C ASN A 344 -14.81 50.90 59.31
N GLY A 345 -15.08 52.04 59.97
CA GLY A 345 -16.13 52.16 60.98
C GLY A 345 -15.67 51.90 62.42
N GLN A 346 -14.42 51.49 62.67
CA GLN A 346 -13.85 51.48 64.02
C GLN A 346 -13.02 52.74 64.25
N VAL A 347 -13.25 53.42 65.36
CA VAL A 347 -12.55 54.65 65.76
C VAL A 347 -11.77 54.38 67.04
N GLU A 348 -10.50 54.72 67.06
CA GLU A 348 -9.66 54.70 68.26
C GLU A 348 -9.23 56.13 68.60
N LEU A 349 -9.53 56.54 69.84
CA LEU A 349 -9.25 57.87 70.38
C LEU A 349 -8.28 57.75 71.55
N ARG A 350 -7.16 58.47 71.48
CA ARG A 350 -6.19 58.56 72.57
C ARG A 350 -6.00 60.02 72.97
N GLY A 351 -6.05 60.28 74.26
CA GLY A 351 -5.99 61.65 74.76
C GLY A 351 -5.93 61.76 76.28
N GLU A 352 -6.06 62.98 76.76
CA GLU A 352 -6.12 63.34 78.17
C GLU A 352 -7.35 64.20 78.43
N SER A 353 -8.18 63.83 79.42
CA SER A 353 -9.42 64.52 79.80
C SER A 353 -9.41 64.87 81.29
N GLY A 354 -10.16 65.90 81.70
CA GLY A 354 -10.37 66.18 83.12
C GLY A 354 -11.19 65.08 83.82
N GLN A 355 -12.11 64.43 83.09
CA GLN A 355 -12.92 63.31 83.57
C GLN A 355 -13.11 62.28 82.44
N ALA A 356 -12.21 61.30 82.34
CA ALA A 356 -12.26 60.31 81.27
C ALA A 356 -13.52 59.41 81.37
N THR A 357 -13.98 59.12 82.58
CA THR A 357 -15.17 58.27 82.81
C THR A 357 -16.46 58.95 82.32
N ALA A 358 -16.56 60.28 82.45
CA ALA A 358 -17.71 61.04 81.96
C ALA A 358 -17.75 61.11 80.42
N LEU A 359 -16.57 61.06 79.77
CA LEU A 359 -16.45 61.12 78.31
C LEU A 359 -17.12 59.93 77.60
N ILE A 360 -17.08 58.72 78.18
CA ILE A 360 -17.79 57.57 77.60
C ILE A 360 -19.30 57.82 77.53
N ALA A 361 -19.89 58.29 78.63
CA ALA A 361 -21.33 58.56 78.69
C ALA A 361 -21.77 59.67 77.72
N LEU A 362 -20.89 60.64 77.44
CA LEU A 362 -21.14 61.70 76.45
C LEU A 362 -21.04 61.18 75.01
N LEU A 363 -20.07 60.31 74.73
CA LEU A 363 -19.87 59.72 73.40
C LEU A 363 -20.98 58.71 73.04
N GLU A 364 -21.50 57.93 74.00
CA GLU A 364 -22.63 57.02 73.78
C GLU A 364 -23.95 57.73 73.46
N GLN A 365 -24.08 59.01 73.84
CA GLN A 365 -25.26 59.82 73.50
C GLN A 365 -25.22 60.38 72.07
N ALA A 366 -24.16 60.11 71.31
CA ALA A 366 -24.01 60.59 69.94
C ALA A 366 -24.69 59.67 68.92
N PRO A 367 -25.44 60.22 67.95
CA PRO A 367 -26.06 59.44 66.90
C PRO A 367 -24.98 58.78 66.03
N GLY A 368 -25.08 57.46 65.89
CA GLY A 368 -24.15 56.69 65.06
C GLY A 368 -22.83 56.31 65.75
N ILE A 369 -22.67 56.57 67.04
CA ILE A 369 -21.57 56.02 67.85
C ILE A 369 -22.11 54.87 68.70
N ASP A 370 -21.56 53.67 68.49
CA ASP A 370 -21.90 52.45 69.22
C ASP A 370 -20.63 51.85 69.86
N GLU A 371 -20.81 51.00 70.87
CA GLU A 371 -19.72 50.21 71.50
C GLU A 371 -18.53 51.03 72.04
N VAL A 372 -18.80 52.13 72.75
CA VAL A 372 -17.75 52.93 73.39
C VAL A 372 -17.15 52.18 74.58
N SER A 373 -15.85 51.91 74.55
CA SER A 373 -15.17 51.15 75.61
C SER A 373 -13.73 51.62 75.82
N PHE A 374 -13.23 51.51 77.06
CA PHE A 374 -11.82 51.74 77.35
C PHE A 374 -10.97 50.54 76.89
N ARG A 375 -10.02 50.80 75.99
CA ARG A 375 -9.04 49.80 75.55
C ARG A 375 -7.86 49.68 76.53
N SER A 376 -7.65 50.69 77.37
CA SER A 376 -6.64 50.69 78.43
C SER A 376 -7.19 51.29 79.73
N PRO A 377 -6.71 50.85 80.90
CA PRO A 377 -7.11 51.46 82.17
C PRO A 377 -6.77 52.95 82.20
N VAL A 378 -7.66 53.74 82.79
CA VAL A 378 -7.50 55.19 82.95
C VAL A 378 -6.40 55.47 83.97
N THR A 379 -5.44 56.33 83.62
CA THR A 379 -4.31 56.68 84.48
C THR A 379 -4.19 58.18 84.63
N GLN A 380 -3.92 58.69 85.83
CA GLN A 380 -3.70 60.13 86.05
C GLN A 380 -2.28 60.53 85.68
N VAL A 381 -2.15 61.66 84.97
CA VAL A 381 -0.88 62.25 84.57
C VAL A 381 -0.39 63.19 85.68
N PRO A 382 0.77 62.93 86.33
CA PRO A 382 1.22 63.68 87.50
C PRO A 382 1.46 65.17 87.26
N GLN A 383 1.74 65.58 86.02
CA GLN A 383 2.09 66.96 85.67
C GLN A 383 0.86 67.86 85.42
N THR A 384 -0.25 67.29 84.95
CA THR A 384 -1.46 68.03 84.55
C THR A 384 -2.67 67.73 85.44
N GLY A 385 -2.61 66.66 86.24
CA GLY A 385 -3.75 66.18 87.02
C GLY A 385 -4.89 65.59 86.18
N LYS A 386 -4.71 65.48 84.86
CA LYS A 386 -5.70 64.94 83.92
C LYS A 386 -5.59 63.43 83.80
N GLU A 387 -6.67 62.82 83.34
CA GLU A 387 -6.81 61.38 83.12
C GLU A 387 -6.48 61.01 81.67
N ARG A 388 -5.48 60.17 81.46
CA ARG A 388 -5.15 59.60 80.16
C ARG A 388 -6.10 58.45 79.83
N PHE A 389 -6.68 58.52 78.63
CA PHE A 389 -7.62 57.51 78.13
C PHE A 389 -7.19 56.95 76.76
N ASN A 390 -7.58 55.71 76.52
CA ASN A 390 -7.64 55.11 75.19
C ASN A 390 -9.03 54.51 75.03
N ILE A 391 -9.85 55.11 74.16
CA ILE A 391 -11.23 54.72 73.92
C ILE A 391 -11.31 54.14 72.51
N SER A 392 -11.95 52.97 72.39
CA SER A 392 -12.37 52.41 71.11
C SER A 392 -13.89 52.50 71.01
N MET A 393 -14.37 52.90 69.84
CA MET A 393 -15.80 52.97 69.53
C MET A 393 -16.05 52.57 68.07
N ARG A 394 -17.29 52.22 67.74
CA ARG A 394 -17.72 51.98 66.37
C ARG A 394 -18.56 53.16 65.89
N PHE A 395 -18.23 53.70 64.72
CA PHE A 395 -19.01 54.72 64.06
C PHE A 395 -19.73 54.13 62.85
N SER A 396 -21.05 54.06 62.93
CA SER A 396 -21.91 53.72 61.80
C SER A 396 -22.82 54.91 61.53
N ARG A 397 -22.76 55.49 60.32
CA ARG A 397 -23.62 56.65 60.03
C ARG A 397 -25.09 56.21 60.13
N ALA A 398 -25.85 56.86 61.01
CA ALA A 398 -27.30 56.80 60.96
C ALA A 398 -27.75 57.37 59.60
N ARG A 399 -28.50 56.57 58.85
CA ARG A 399 -29.06 56.95 57.55
C ARG A 399 -30.03 58.11 57.81
N ASP A 400 -29.64 59.33 57.46
CA ASP A 400 -30.60 60.43 57.39
C ASP A 400 -31.65 60.05 56.33
N GLU A 401 -32.91 59.90 56.75
CA GLU A 401 -34.06 59.90 55.82
C GLU A 401 -34.33 61.32 55.31
#